data_AF-A0A6A8LSF1-F1
#
_entry.id   AF-A0A6A8LSF1-F1
#
_cell.length_a   1.000
_cell.length_b   1.000
_cell.length_c   1.000
_cell.angle_alpha   90.00
_cell.angle_beta   90.00
_cell.angle_gamma   90.00
#
_symmetry.space_group_name_H-M   'P 1'
#
loop_
_entity.id
_entity.type
_entity.pdbx_description
1 polymer ?
#
loop_
_entity_poly.entity_id
_entity_poly.type
_entity_poly.pdbx_seq_one_letter_code
_entity_poly.pdbx_strand_id
1 'polypeptide(L)'
;MDYKKYIIYWNKRDFYNYGSQVTFHHNSASFKNSLMSPGKKIVSWKTSLNYQGERTYPQLPLLRRGKTYYVASKFKTIPENSAYIKIDFKDNLNESIKKIYIK
;
A
#
# COMPACT_ATOMS: atom_id res chain seq x y z
N MET A 1 -5.16 15.52 22.84
CA MET A 1 -6.02 15.59 21.64
C MET A 1 -5.97 14.25 20.95
N ASP A 2 -7.09 13.53 20.93
CA ASP A 2 -7.19 12.24 20.25
C ASP A 2 -7.27 12.44 18.75
N TYR A 3 -6.30 11.91 18.01
CA TYR A 3 -6.35 11.84 16.55
C TYR A 3 -6.81 10.45 16.13
N LYS A 4 -7.68 10.39 15.12
CA LYS A 4 -8.12 9.11 14.56
C LYS A 4 -6.95 8.46 13.83
N LYS A 5 -6.51 7.30 14.35
CA LYS A 5 -5.42 6.51 13.77
C LYS A 5 -5.99 5.34 12.99
N TYR A 6 -5.42 5.09 11.81
CA TYR A 6 -5.69 3.92 11.00
C TYR A 6 -4.39 3.14 10.80
N ILE A 7 -4.42 1.84 11.09
CA ILE A 7 -3.29 0.95 10.85
C ILE A 7 -3.63 0.09 9.64
N ILE A 8 -2.79 0.17 8.61
CA ILE A 8 -2.97 -0.55 7.36
C ILE A 8 -1.93 -1.66 7.31
N TYR A 9 -2.39 -2.91 7.38
CA TYR A 9 -1.53 -4.09 7.30
C TYR A 9 -1.42 -4.61 5.87
N TRP A 10 -0.33 -5.31 5.58
CA TRP A 10 -0.17 -6.04 4.34
C TRP A 10 -1.29 -7.06 4.14
N ASN A 11 -1.96 -7.01 2.99
CA ASN A 11 -3.03 -7.93 2.65
C ASN A 11 -2.51 -9.24 2.04
N LYS A 12 -3.15 -10.36 2.36
CA LYS A 12 -2.74 -11.67 1.84
C LYS A 12 -3.11 -11.90 0.35
N ARG A 13 -3.47 -10.85 -0.38
CA ARG A 13 -3.96 -10.87 -1.76
C ARG A 13 -3.30 -9.74 -2.55
N ASP A 14 -3.19 -9.88 -3.87
CA ASP A 14 -2.77 -8.79 -4.77
C ASP A 14 -1.40 -8.16 -4.47
N PHE A 15 -0.41 -9.02 -4.22
CA PHE A 15 1.00 -8.65 -4.16
C PHE A 15 1.78 -9.30 -5.30
N TYR A 16 2.97 -8.78 -5.61
CA TYR A 16 3.84 -9.28 -6.67
C TYR A 16 4.36 -10.68 -6.31
N ASN A 17 3.78 -11.72 -6.90
CA ASN A 17 4.09 -13.13 -6.58
C ASN A 17 5.13 -13.77 -7.52
N TYR A 18 5.43 -13.17 -8.67
CA TYR A 18 6.37 -13.72 -9.65
C TYR A 18 7.79 -13.83 -9.09
N GLY A 19 8.21 -15.04 -8.71
CA GLY A 19 9.52 -15.30 -8.12
C GLY A 19 9.68 -14.79 -6.68
N SER A 20 8.58 -14.39 -6.03
CA SER A 20 8.62 -13.82 -4.68
C SER A 20 8.40 -14.90 -3.62
N GLN A 21 9.22 -14.86 -2.56
CA GLN A 21 8.98 -15.57 -1.32
C GLN A 21 8.30 -14.63 -0.34
N VAL A 22 7.11 -15.01 0.15
CA VAL A 22 6.31 -14.19 1.06
C VAL A 22 5.85 -15.01 2.25
N THR A 23 6.15 -14.51 3.45
CA THR A 23 5.70 -15.10 4.72
C THR A 23 4.79 -14.12 5.45
N PHE A 24 3.59 -14.56 5.79
CA PHE A 24 2.64 -13.77 6.57
C PHE A 24 2.74 -14.11 8.05
N HIS A 25 2.85 -13.08 8.88
CA HIS A 25 2.77 -13.18 10.33
C HIS A 25 1.44 -12.57 10.81
N HIS A 26 1.25 -12.49 12.13
CA HIS A 26 0.00 -11.95 12.69
C HIS A 26 -0.29 -10.51 12.24
N ASN A 27 0.72 -9.62 12.30
CA ASN A 27 0.58 -8.18 11.99
C ASN A 27 1.70 -7.65 11.06
N SER A 28 2.36 -8.54 10.32
CA SER A 28 3.45 -8.18 9.41
C SER A 28 3.59 -9.18 8.26
N ALA A 29 4.36 -8.82 7.25
CA ALA A 29 4.74 -9.70 6.16
C ALA A 29 6.24 -9.53 5.87
N SER A 30 6.89 -10.64 5.52
CA SER A 30 8.25 -10.66 5.01
C SER A 30 8.21 -10.93 3.51
N PHE A 31 8.88 -10.11 2.70
CA PHE A 31 8.90 -10.22 1.25
C PHE A 31 10.35 -10.29 0.75
N LYS A 32 10.65 -11.28 -0.09
CA LYS A 32 11.97 -11.43 -0.72
C LYS A 32 11.80 -11.77 -2.20
N ASN A 33 12.47 -11.02 -3.06
CA ASN A 33 12.58 -11.35 -4.48
C ASN A 33 13.89 -10.78 -5.04
N SER A 34 14.82 -11.67 -5.41
CA SER A 34 16.15 -11.30 -5.92
C SER A 34 16.16 -10.93 -7.41
N LEU A 35 15.09 -11.27 -8.15
CA LEU A 35 14.98 -11.05 -9.60
C LEU A 35 13.92 -10.00 -9.94
N MET A 36 13.38 -9.30 -8.93
CA MET A 36 12.37 -8.29 -9.13
C MET A 36 12.96 -7.07 -9.84
N SER A 37 12.39 -6.71 -10.99
CA SER A 37 12.79 -5.49 -11.69
C SER A 37 12.44 -4.24 -10.85
N PRO A 38 13.27 -3.18 -10.88
CA PRO A 38 12.97 -1.92 -10.24
C PRO A 38 11.63 -1.32 -10.67
N GLY A 39 10.98 -0.60 -9.77
CA GLY A 39 9.71 0.11 -10.07
C GLY A 39 8.46 -0.77 -10.15
N LYS A 40 8.59 -2.10 -10.00
CA LYS A 40 7.43 -3.00 -9.89
C LYS A 40 6.72 -2.78 -8.56
N LYS A 41 5.39 -2.85 -8.59
CA LYS A 41 4.54 -2.69 -7.42
C LYS A 41 4.54 -3.96 -6.60
N ILE A 42 5.05 -3.89 -5.36
CA ILE A 42 5.09 -5.05 -4.45
C ILE A 42 3.69 -5.39 -3.91
N VAL A 43 2.96 -4.39 -3.40
CA VAL A 43 1.62 -4.53 -2.84
C VAL A 43 0.87 -3.20 -2.98
N SER A 44 -0.46 -3.21 -2.97
CA SER A 44 -1.26 -1.98 -2.94
C SER A 44 -2.56 -2.12 -2.19
N TRP A 45 -2.97 -1.02 -1.57
CA TRP A 45 -4.25 -0.86 -0.91
C TRP A 45 -5.08 0.18 -1.66
N LYS A 46 -6.40 -0.06 -1.75
CA LYS A 46 -7.34 0.84 -2.43
C LYS A 46 -8.47 1.27 -1.49
N THR A 47 -9.06 2.43 -1.78
CA THR A 47 -10.25 2.98 -1.11
C THR A 47 -11.57 2.43 -1.67
N SER A 48 -11.58 1.87 -2.89
CA SER A 48 -12.81 1.50 -3.60
C SER A 48 -13.32 0.10 -3.25
N LEU A 49 -14.62 0.03 -2.96
CA LEU A 49 -15.41 -1.19 -2.87
C LEU A 49 -15.80 -1.65 -4.28
N ASN A 50 -15.01 -2.52 -4.91
CA ASN A 50 -15.55 -3.29 -6.03
C ASN A 50 -15.99 -4.67 -5.53
N TYR A 51 -17.15 -4.70 -4.86
CA TYR A 51 -17.66 -5.91 -4.21
C TYR A 51 -17.97 -7.03 -5.21
N GLN A 52 -18.39 -6.67 -6.42
CA GLN A 52 -18.79 -7.64 -7.46
C GLN A 52 -17.59 -8.30 -8.14
N GLY A 53 -16.40 -7.66 -8.16
CA GLY A 53 -15.20 -8.19 -8.81
C GLY A 53 -14.04 -8.54 -7.88
N GLU A 54 -13.74 -7.73 -6.86
CA GLU A 54 -12.55 -7.88 -6.02
C GLU A 54 -12.85 -8.57 -4.67
N ARG A 55 -14.13 -8.73 -4.27
CA ARG A 55 -14.57 -9.31 -2.97
C ARG A 55 -13.74 -8.81 -1.77
N THR A 56 -13.32 -7.55 -1.81
CA THR A 56 -12.43 -6.94 -0.81
C THR A 56 -13.09 -5.71 -0.20
N TYR A 57 -12.97 -5.62 1.12
CA TYR A 57 -13.32 -4.42 1.86
C TYR A 57 -12.31 -3.30 1.58
N PRO A 58 -12.71 -2.03 1.65
CA PRO A 58 -11.82 -0.91 1.41
C PRO A 58 -10.72 -0.95 2.46
N GLN A 59 -9.48 -0.91 1.99
CA GLN A 59 -8.30 -1.11 2.84
C GLN A 59 -7.70 0.21 3.32
N LEU A 60 -8.13 1.31 2.71
CA LEU A 60 -7.74 2.66 3.06
C LEU A 60 -8.95 3.43 3.60
N PRO A 61 -8.77 4.24 4.65
CA PRO A 61 -9.84 5.09 5.16
C PRO A 61 -10.22 6.17 4.16
N LEU A 62 -11.49 6.58 4.17
CA LEU A 62 -11.95 7.70 3.39
C LEU A 62 -11.34 9.01 3.94
N LEU A 63 -10.63 9.72 3.07
CA LEU A 63 -10.02 11.01 3.39
C LEU A 63 -10.97 12.14 3.01
N ARG A 64 -10.92 13.25 3.75
CA ARG A 64 -11.68 14.48 3.47
C ARG A 64 -10.80 15.46 2.70
N ARG A 65 -11.36 16.05 1.64
CA ARG A 65 -10.69 17.08 0.85
C ARG A 65 -10.32 18.28 1.74
N GLY A 66 -9.13 18.85 1.53
CA GLY A 66 -8.65 20.02 2.26
C GLY A 66 -8.15 19.75 3.68
N LYS A 67 -8.03 18.48 4.09
CA LYS A 67 -7.46 18.11 5.39
C LYS A 67 -6.03 17.59 5.26
N THR A 68 -5.23 17.89 6.28
CA THR A 68 -3.86 17.38 6.41
C THR A 68 -3.88 16.04 7.13
N TYR A 69 -3.10 15.09 6.61
CA TYR A 69 -2.95 13.76 7.16
C TYR A 69 -1.48 13.46 7.38
N TYR A 70 -1.16 12.78 8.47
CA TYR A 70 0.17 12.26 8.74
C TYR A 70 0.24 10.78 8.33
N VAL A 71 1.28 10.43 7.59
CA VAL A 71 1.52 9.06 7.15
C VAL A 71 2.85 8.61 7.72
N ALA A 72 2.84 7.47 8.41
CA ALA A 72 4.04 6.81 8.91
C ALA A 72 4.18 5.44 8.25
N SER A 73 5.35 5.16 7.71
CA SER A 73 5.73 3.85 7.22
C SER A 73 6.36 3.02 8.34
N LYS A 74 6.06 1.71 8.37
CA LYS A 74 6.71 0.77 9.28
C LYS A 74 7.14 -0.47 8.50
N PHE A 75 8.25 -0.36 7.79
CA PHE A 75 8.92 -1.48 7.14
C PHE A 75 10.44 -1.26 7.18
N LYS A 76 11.19 -2.33 6.91
CA LYS A 76 12.65 -2.29 6.72
C LYS A 76 12.96 -2.95 5.38
N THR A 77 14.03 -2.50 4.73
CA THR A 77 14.46 -3.05 3.44
C THR A 77 15.91 -3.48 3.51
N ILE A 78 16.24 -4.54 2.78
CA ILE A 78 17.61 -4.98 2.56
C ILE A 78 17.73 -5.27 1.06
N PRO A 79 18.54 -4.52 0.30
CA PRO A 79 19.33 -3.35 0.71
C PRO A 79 18.49 -2.18 1.24
N GLU A 80 19.11 -1.26 1.99
CA GLU A 80 18.44 -0.04 2.46
C GLU A 80 17.92 0.79 1.26
N ASN A 81 16.78 1.47 1.45
CA ASN A 81 16.12 2.30 0.42
C ASN A 81 15.73 1.56 -0.88
N SER A 82 15.64 0.23 -0.87
CA SER A 82 15.26 -0.57 -2.05
C SER A 82 13.74 -0.62 -2.30
N ALA A 83 12.92 -0.13 -1.38
CA ALA A 83 11.49 0.05 -1.55
C ALA A 83 11.01 1.36 -0.91
N TYR A 84 9.89 1.87 -1.39
CA TYR A 84 9.26 3.10 -0.93
C TYR A 84 7.74 2.96 -0.99
N ILE A 85 7.02 3.83 -0.29
CA ILE A 85 5.56 3.94 -0.40
C ILE A 85 5.21 5.02 -1.41
N LYS A 86 4.29 4.71 -2.34
CA LYS A 86 3.68 5.68 -3.24
C LYS A 86 2.22 5.89 -2.85
N ILE A 87 1.83 7.14 -2.63
CA ILE A 87 0.43 7.55 -2.48
C ILE A 87 0.00 8.19 -3.80
N ASP A 88 -1.03 7.64 -4.43
CA ASP A 88 -1.54 8.07 -5.72
C ASP A 88 -2.99 8.56 -5.54
N PHE A 89 -3.19 9.89 -5.60
CA PHE A 89 -4.50 10.51 -5.54
C PHE A 89 -5.12 10.50 -6.92
N LYS A 90 -6.34 9.99 -7.00
CA LYS A 90 -7.05 9.80 -8.25
C LYS A 90 -8.41 10.46 -8.23
N ASP A 91 -8.89 10.82 -9.42
CA ASP A 91 -10.26 11.30 -9.61
C ASP A 91 -11.27 10.14 -9.68
N ASN A 92 -12.51 10.48 -10.00
CA ASN A 92 -13.59 9.51 -10.18
C ASN A 92 -13.46 8.66 -11.46
N LEU A 93 -12.63 9.06 -12.42
CA LEU A 93 -12.27 8.29 -13.61
C LEU A 93 -11.03 7.42 -13.38
N ASN A 94 -10.50 7.38 -12.15
CA ASN A 94 -9.30 6.64 -11.73
C ASN A 94 -8.00 7.13 -12.40
N GLU A 95 -8.02 8.37 -12.90
CA GLU A 95 -6.85 9.08 -13.43
C GLU A 95 -6.05 9.71 -12.28
N SER A 96 -4.73 9.68 -12.40
CA SER A 96 -3.83 10.23 -11.38
C SER A 96 -3.85 11.76 -11.40
N ILE A 97 -4.29 12.36 -10.30
CA ILE A 97 -4.23 13.81 -10.04
C ILE A 97 -2.87 14.18 -9.43
N LYS A 98 -2.39 13.38 -8.47
CA LYS A 98 -1.15 13.67 -7.73
C LYS A 98 -0.50 12.41 -7.19
N LYS A 99 0.83 12.35 -7.22
CA LYS A 99 1.63 11.28 -6.64
C LYS A 99 2.59 11.82 -5.59
N ILE A 100 2.69 11.12 -4.46
CA ILE A 100 3.63 11.40 -3.38
C ILE A 100 4.44 10.14 -3.11
N TYR A 101 5.74 10.29 -2.88
CA TYR A 101 6.67 9.20 -2.60
C TYR A 101 7.27 9.39 -1.21
N ILE A 102 7.17 8.35 -0.39
CA ILE A 102 7.72 8.29 0.98
C ILE A 102 8.78 7.20 0.95
N LYS A 103 10.05 7.60 1.08
CA LYS A 103 11.19 6.68 1.18
C LYS A 103 11.35 6.22 2.63
#